data_AF-A0AA88CJI0-F1
#
_entry.id   AF-A0AA88CJI0-F1
#
_cell.length_a   1.000
_cell.length_b   1.000
_cell.length_c   1.000
_cell.angle_alpha   90.00
_cell.angle_beta   90.00
_cell.angle_gamma   90.00
#
_symmetry.space_group_name_H-M   'P 1'
#
loop_
_entity.id
_entity.type
_entity.pdbx_description
1 polymer ?
#
loop_
_entity_poly.entity_id
_entity_poly.type
_entity_poly.pdbx_seq_one_letter_code
_entity_poly.pdbx_strand_id
1 'polypeptide(L)'
;MEFMRTETIDDFFTGQAAALAGGTTMHIDFVIPVNGSLTAGFEAYEKKTRKSCMDYGFHMAITRWDDTISKEMEIMVREKGINSFKFFLAYKGALMINDELLLQGFKKCKALGALAMVHAENGDAVYEGQQRIIELGITGPEGHALSRPPVLEGEATARAIRLASFVNTPLYVVHVMSIDSMEEIAEARKSGQRVIGEPVVSGLVLDDSWLWHPDFVTAAKYVMSPPIRTSGHDKALQAALSTGVLQLVGTDHCTFNSTQKSLGIDDFRKIPNGVNGIEERMHLVWDTMVESGQISVTDYVRITSTECARIFNIYPKKGAILAGSDADIIILNPNSSFEISAKSHHSRSDTNVYEGRRGKGKVEVTIAGGRIVWQNDELNVIPGSGKYIELPPFNYLFNGIDKADANYLASLRAPVKRYTTSN
;
A
#
# COMPACT_ATOMS: atom_id res chain seq x y z
N MET A 1 14.34 -11.08 -4.13
CA MET A 1 14.61 -10.99 -2.68
C MET A 1 13.52 -11.78 -2.01
N GLU A 2 13.91 -12.68 -1.14
CA GLU A 2 12.98 -13.52 -0.41
C GLU A 2 12.13 -12.67 0.55
N PHE A 3 10.81 -12.76 0.42
CA PHE A 3 9.85 -12.35 1.44
C PHE A 3 9.34 -13.61 2.12
N MET A 4 9.50 -13.69 3.45
CA MET A 4 9.11 -14.89 4.22
C MET A 4 9.66 -16.20 3.63
N ARG A 5 10.94 -16.22 3.23
CA ARG A 5 11.70 -17.40 2.72
C ARG A 5 11.36 -17.85 1.28
N THR A 6 10.61 -17.07 0.51
CA THR A 6 10.34 -17.34 -0.91
C THR A 6 10.15 -16.03 -1.69
N GLU A 7 10.00 -16.08 -3.02
CA GLU A 7 9.75 -14.89 -3.85
C GLU A 7 8.30 -14.85 -4.31
N THR A 8 7.76 -13.66 -4.58
CA THR A 8 6.41 -13.55 -5.17
C THR A 8 6.36 -14.28 -6.51
N ILE A 9 5.24 -14.93 -6.81
CA ILE A 9 5.11 -15.72 -8.04
C ILE A 9 5.04 -14.82 -9.29
N ASP A 10 4.46 -13.64 -9.15
CA ASP A 10 4.50 -12.58 -10.16
C ASP A 10 5.79 -11.79 -10.06
N ASP A 11 6.43 -11.62 -11.21
CA ASP A 11 7.57 -10.73 -11.42
C ASP A 11 7.11 -9.41 -12.04
N PHE A 12 8.05 -8.48 -12.29
CA PHE A 12 7.70 -7.20 -12.90
C PHE A 12 7.02 -7.33 -14.27
N PHE A 13 7.34 -8.33 -15.08
CA PHE A 13 6.68 -8.46 -16.38
C PHE A 13 5.26 -9.02 -16.22
N THR A 14 5.12 -10.11 -15.48
CA THR A 14 3.84 -10.82 -15.31
C THR A 14 2.84 -10.06 -14.46
N GLY A 15 3.27 -9.45 -13.35
CA GLY A 15 2.39 -8.58 -12.56
C GLY A 15 1.95 -7.32 -13.33
N GLN A 16 2.83 -6.72 -14.13
CA GLN A 16 2.46 -5.56 -14.96
C GLN A 16 1.59 -5.94 -16.16
N ALA A 17 1.81 -7.12 -16.76
CA ALA A 17 0.93 -7.68 -17.77
C ALA A 17 -0.51 -7.83 -17.22
N ALA A 18 -0.64 -8.39 -16.01
CA ALA A 18 -1.92 -8.49 -15.31
C ALA A 18 -2.53 -7.13 -14.98
N ALA A 19 -1.73 -6.17 -14.54
CA ALA A 19 -2.18 -4.80 -14.30
C ALA A 19 -2.81 -4.17 -15.57
N LEU A 20 -2.13 -4.32 -16.72
CA LEU A 20 -2.57 -3.77 -18.01
C LEU A 20 -3.85 -4.44 -18.53
N ALA A 21 -3.99 -5.75 -18.37
CA ALA A 21 -5.25 -6.47 -18.66
C ALA A 21 -6.40 -5.95 -17.76
N GLY A 22 -6.08 -5.58 -16.53
CA GLY A 22 -7.00 -4.99 -15.56
C GLY A 22 -7.29 -3.49 -15.72
N GLY A 23 -6.62 -2.79 -16.64
CA GLY A 23 -6.77 -1.34 -16.81
C GLY A 23 -5.99 -0.46 -15.84
N THR A 24 -5.03 -1.01 -15.10
CA THR A 24 -4.03 -0.22 -14.37
C THR A 24 -2.82 -0.01 -15.27
N THR A 25 -2.39 1.25 -15.47
CA THR A 25 -1.33 1.64 -16.41
C THR A 25 -0.03 2.09 -15.75
N MET A 26 0.00 2.17 -14.42
CA MET A 26 1.20 2.42 -13.64
C MET A 26 1.04 1.84 -12.23
N HIS A 27 2.14 1.33 -11.68
CA HIS A 27 2.23 0.98 -10.25
C HIS A 27 3.44 1.67 -9.59
N ILE A 28 3.44 1.75 -8.26
CA ILE A 28 4.60 2.18 -7.48
C ILE A 28 4.95 1.02 -6.56
N ASP A 29 6.12 0.42 -6.77
CA ASP A 29 6.53 -0.80 -6.08
C ASP A 29 7.40 -0.49 -4.86
N PHE A 30 7.48 -1.40 -3.88
CA PHE A 30 8.28 -1.20 -2.67
C PHE A 30 9.66 -1.85 -2.85
N VAL A 31 10.69 -1.00 -2.94
CA VAL A 31 12.08 -1.46 -2.90
C VAL A 31 12.44 -1.84 -1.47
N ILE A 32 12.86 -3.09 -1.27
CA ILE A 32 13.40 -3.57 0.00
C ILE A 32 14.93 -3.48 -0.01
N PRO A 33 15.56 -2.85 1.02
CA PRO A 33 17.01 -2.72 1.11
C PRO A 33 17.75 -4.07 1.13
N VAL A 34 18.85 -4.19 0.40
CA VAL A 34 19.72 -5.39 0.45
C VAL A 34 20.73 -5.22 1.58
N ASN A 35 20.69 -6.11 2.57
CA ASN A 35 21.52 -6.03 3.79
C ASN A 35 21.44 -4.65 4.46
N GLY A 36 20.28 -4.00 4.36
CA GLY A 36 20.05 -2.68 4.90
C GLY A 36 20.73 -1.52 4.16
N SER A 37 21.22 -1.69 2.93
CA SER A 37 21.60 -0.57 2.03
C SER A 37 20.45 -0.26 1.08
N LEU A 38 20.02 1.01 1.07
CA LEU A 38 18.97 1.50 0.18
C LEU A 38 19.46 1.51 -1.27
N THR A 39 20.72 1.91 -1.48
CA THR A 39 21.34 1.98 -2.82
C THR A 39 21.42 0.59 -3.46
N ALA A 40 21.91 -0.40 -2.71
CA ALA A 40 21.96 -1.78 -3.20
C ALA A 40 20.56 -2.36 -3.44
N GLY A 41 19.57 -1.99 -2.62
CA GLY A 41 18.16 -2.33 -2.84
C GLY A 41 17.63 -1.76 -4.16
N PHE A 42 17.88 -0.47 -4.41
CA PHE A 42 17.48 0.21 -5.65
C PHE A 42 18.10 -0.46 -6.88
N GLU A 43 19.40 -0.68 -6.89
CA GLU A 43 20.11 -1.35 -8.00
C GLU A 43 19.60 -2.78 -8.25
N ALA A 44 19.20 -3.50 -7.19
CA ALA A 44 18.61 -4.82 -7.32
C ALA A 44 17.23 -4.75 -8.01
N TYR A 45 16.42 -3.74 -7.68
CA TYR A 45 15.13 -3.54 -8.33
C TYR A 45 15.27 -3.03 -9.76
N GLU A 46 16.21 -2.14 -10.08
CA GLU A 46 16.52 -1.74 -11.47
C GLU A 46 16.84 -2.96 -12.35
N LYS A 47 17.51 -3.98 -11.81
CA LYS A 47 17.77 -5.23 -12.53
C LYS A 47 16.48 -6.01 -12.80
N LYS A 48 15.55 -6.06 -11.83
CA LYS A 48 14.25 -6.74 -11.97
C LYS A 48 13.36 -6.05 -13.02
N THR A 49 13.41 -4.72 -13.09
CA THR A 49 12.54 -3.94 -13.97
C THR A 49 13.01 -3.88 -15.43
N ARG A 50 14.14 -4.48 -15.77
CA ARG A 50 14.61 -4.61 -17.17
C ARG A 50 13.58 -5.26 -18.10
N LYS A 51 12.67 -6.08 -17.56
CA LYS A 51 11.57 -6.72 -18.30
C LYS A 51 10.22 -6.01 -18.14
N SER A 52 10.14 -4.87 -17.45
CA SER A 52 8.90 -4.13 -17.24
C SER A 52 8.18 -3.81 -18.56
N CYS A 53 6.87 -3.99 -18.61
CA CYS A 53 6.01 -3.68 -19.75
C CYS A 53 5.02 -2.53 -19.47
N MET A 54 5.01 -2.01 -18.24
CA MET A 54 4.18 -0.90 -17.77
C MET A 54 5.05 0.12 -17.06
N ASP A 55 4.69 1.41 -17.12
CA ASP A 55 5.37 2.45 -16.37
C ASP A 55 5.29 2.17 -14.85
N TYR A 56 6.34 2.55 -14.12
CA TYR A 56 6.47 2.25 -12.71
C TYR A 56 7.25 3.30 -11.94
N GLY A 57 6.98 3.44 -10.65
CA GLY A 57 7.79 4.20 -9.70
C GLY A 57 8.24 3.32 -8.53
N PHE A 58 8.98 3.91 -7.59
CA PHE A 58 9.38 3.21 -6.38
C PHE A 58 9.10 4.00 -5.10
N HIS A 59 8.62 3.27 -4.09
CA HIS A 59 8.79 3.58 -2.68
C HIS A 59 10.05 2.90 -2.16
N MET A 60 10.70 3.45 -1.12
CA MET A 60 11.85 2.81 -0.47
C MET A 60 11.52 2.40 0.96
N ALA A 61 11.65 1.11 1.30
CA ALA A 61 11.50 0.66 2.67
C ALA A 61 12.70 1.05 3.55
N ILE A 62 12.43 1.44 4.79
CA ILE A 62 13.41 1.73 5.83
C ILE A 62 13.25 0.68 6.93
N THR A 63 14.18 -0.27 6.97
CA THR A 63 14.14 -1.44 7.87
C THR A 63 15.12 -1.33 9.05
N ARG A 64 15.93 -0.28 9.05
CA ARG A 64 16.86 0.11 10.13
C ARG A 64 17.16 1.59 10.01
N TRP A 65 17.77 2.17 11.04
CA TRP A 65 18.15 3.58 11.04
C TRP A 65 19.55 3.81 11.58
N ASP A 66 20.35 4.55 10.83
CA ASP A 66 21.65 5.10 11.21
C ASP A 66 22.00 6.30 10.31
N ASP A 67 23.14 6.95 10.53
CA ASP A 67 23.59 8.09 9.71
C ASP A 67 23.84 7.72 8.24
N THR A 68 24.13 6.46 7.95
CA THR A 68 24.30 5.97 6.57
C THR A 68 22.96 5.93 5.87
N ILE A 69 21.93 5.37 6.52
CA ILE A 69 20.55 5.38 6.01
C ILE A 69 20.08 6.81 5.76
N SER A 70 20.33 7.74 6.70
CA SER A 70 19.98 9.14 6.54
C SER A 70 20.61 9.76 5.28
N LYS A 71 21.87 9.46 4.98
CA LYS A 71 22.55 9.92 3.74
C LYS A 71 22.01 9.24 2.49
N GLU A 72 21.80 7.92 2.53
CA GLU A 72 21.24 7.18 1.40
C GLU A 72 19.82 7.67 1.06
N MET A 73 19.00 8.06 2.03
CA MET A 73 17.71 8.70 1.76
C MET A 73 17.84 9.99 0.95
N GLU A 74 18.90 10.78 1.17
CA GLU A 74 19.15 11.97 0.36
C GLU A 74 19.45 11.61 -1.09
N ILE A 75 20.26 10.57 -1.31
CA ILE A 75 20.57 10.03 -2.65
C ILE A 75 19.29 9.55 -3.31
N MET A 76 18.45 8.78 -2.60
CA MET A 76 17.19 8.26 -3.14
C MET A 76 16.27 9.40 -3.62
N VAL A 77 16.19 10.50 -2.86
CA VAL A 77 15.36 11.66 -3.23
C VAL A 77 15.99 12.49 -4.34
N ARG A 78 17.27 12.85 -4.22
CA ARG A 78 17.93 13.83 -5.10
C ARG A 78 18.38 13.25 -6.43
N GLU A 79 18.75 11.98 -6.45
CA GLU A 79 19.38 11.34 -7.62
C GLU A 79 18.54 10.22 -8.22
N LYS A 80 17.69 9.56 -7.41
CA LYS A 80 16.90 8.40 -7.86
C LYS A 80 15.42 8.69 -8.02
N GLY A 81 14.94 9.90 -7.72
CA GLY A 81 13.55 10.30 -7.91
C GLY A 81 12.56 9.53 -7.03
N ILE A 82 12.93 9.20 -5.79
CA ILE A 82 12.01 8.59 -4.80
C ILE A 82 11.58 9.65 -3.81
N ASN A 83 10.27 9.93 -3.70
CA ASN A 83 9.72 10.89 -2.73
C ASN A 83 8.92 10.23 -1.60
N SER A 84 9.09 8.93 -1.35
CA SER A 84 8.29 8.22 -0.35
C SER A 84 9.05 7.06 0.29
N PHE A 85 8.95 6.97 1.62
CA PHE A 85 9.70 6.02 2.43
C PHE A 85 8.77 5.23 3.36
N LYS A 86 8.90 3.90 3.34
CA LYS A 86 8.02 2.97 4.04
C LYS A 86 8.66 2.44 5.32
N PHE A 87 8.01 2.67 6.44
CA PHE A 87 8.38 2.16 7.75
C PHE A 87 7.41 1.04 8.18
N PHE A 88 7.91 0.10 8.96
CA PHE A 88 7.12 -1.01 9.49
C PHE A 88 7.05 -0.91 11.01
N LEU A 89 5.84 -0.85 11.57
CA LEU A 89 5.60 -0.92 13.02
C LEU A 89 5.34 -2.36 13.50
N ALA A 90 5.29 -3.30 12.55
CA ALA A 90 5.13 -4.73 12.74
C ALA A 90 6.36 -5.50 12.24
N TYR A 91 6.26 -6.84 12.19
CA TYR A 91 7.35 -7.75 11.79
C TYR A 91 8.55 -7.66 12.74
N LYS A 92 8.28 -7.86 14.05
CA LYS A 92 9.29 -7.87 15.11
C LYS A 92 10.44 -8.82 14.77
N GLY A 93 11.67 -8.30 14.85
CA GLY A 93 12.90 -9.04 14.53
C GLY A 93 13.24 -9.14 13.05
N ALA A 94 12.45 -8.54 12.15
CA ALA A 94 12.71 -8.52 10.70
C ALA A 94 12.72 -7.10 10.12
N LEU A 95 11.57 -6.40 10.13
CA LEU A 95 11.41 -5.08 9.50
C LEU A 95 11.04 -3.98 10.50
N MET A 96 10.60 -4.36 11.70
CA MET A 96 10.06 -3.45 12.71
C MET A 96 11.08 -2.38 13.11
N ILE A 97 10.64 -1.12 13.11
CA ILE A 97 11.33 -0.01 13.74
C ILE A 97 10.57 0.46 14.99
N ASN A 98 11.31 0.93 16.00
CA ASN A 98 10.72 1.50 17.20
C ASN A 98 10.40 3.00 17.02
N ASP A 99 9.73 3.60 18.00
CA ASP A 99 9.30 5.01 17.93
C ASP A 99 10.48 6.00 17.85
N GLU A 100 11.62 5.69 18.48
CA GLU A 100 12.82 6.52 18.41
C GLU A 100 13.31 6.64 16.96
N LEU A 101 13.45 5.49 16.28
CA LEU A 101 13.89 5.45 14.90
C LEU A 101 12.83 6.01 13.95
N LEU A 102 11.54 5.81 14.24
CA LEU A 102 10.44 6.38 13.48
C LEU A 102 10.47 7.92 13.51
N LEU A 103 10.74 8.52 14.67
CA LEU A 103 10.88 9.97 14.82
C LEU A 103 12.06 10.51 14.00
N GLN A 104 13.18 9.80 13.93
CA GLN A 104 14.31 10.19 13.09
C GLN A 104 13.95 10.10 11.59
N GLY A 105 13.30 9.00 11.20
CA GLY A 105 12.77 8.81 9.85
C GLY A 105 11.81 9.92 9.43
N PHE A 106 10.83 10.26 10.28
CA PHE A 106 9.87 11.34 10.02
C PHE A 106 10.55 12.71 9.87
N LYS A 107 11.51 13.04 10.74
CA LYS A 107 12.28 14.29 10.63
C LYS A 107 13.04 14.34 9.30
N LYS A 108 13.61 13.22 8.86
CA LYS A 108 14.33 13.14 7.59
C LYS A 108 13.40 13.25 6.39
N CYS A 109 12.28 12.52 6.39
CA CYS A 109 11.21 12.63 5.40
C CYS A 109 10.77 14.08 5.23
N LYS A 110 10.50 14.78 6.34
CA LYS A 110 10.17 16.20 6.34
C LYS A 110 11.23 17.07 5.68
N ALA A 111 12.49 16.92 6.09
CA ALA A 111 13.61 17.71 5.56
C ALA A 111 13.83 17.49 4.06
N LEU A 112 13.51 16.30 3.56
CA LEU A 112 13.65 15.93 2.15
C LEU A 112 12.39 16.23 1.31
N GLY A 113 11.28 16.65 1.93
CA GLY A 113 10.00 16.77 1.24
C GLY A 113 9.46 15.42 0.75
N ALA A 114 9.81 14.33 1.43
CA ALA A 114 9.41 12.97 1.08
C ALA A 114 8.32 12.47 2.04
N LEU A 115 7.32 11.76 1.51
CA LEU A 115 6.19 11.24 2.25
C LEU A 115 6.60 10.04 3.11
N ALA A 116 6.32 10.11 4.41
CA ALA A 116 6.47 8.97 5.30
C ALA A 116 5.25 8.04 5.17
N MET A 117 5.51 6.75 4.94
CA MET A 117 4.49 5.71 4.83
C MET A 117 4.65 4.70 5.97
N VAL A 118 3.57 4.21 6.55
CA VAL A 118 3.63 3.25 7.67
C VAL A 118 2.77 2.02 7.43
N HIS A 119 3.35 0.83 7.60
CA HIS A 119 2.59 -0.38 7.89
C HIS A 119 2.31 -0.37 9.40
N ALA A 120 1.05 -0.14 9.75
CA ALA A 120 0.64 0.21 11.10
C ALA A 120 -0.11 -0.94 11.79
N GLU A 121 0.63 -1.94 12.27
CA GLU A 121 0.16 -2.87 13.31
C GLU A 121 1.13 -2.82 14.49
N ASN A 122 0.67 -3.04 15.73
CA ASN A 122 1.56 -3.10 16.89
C ASN A 122 2.38 -4.40 16.87
N GLY A 123 3.63 -4.34 16.41
CA GLY A 123 4.48 -5.52 16.22
C GLY A 123 4.77 -6.35 17.46
N ASP A 124 4.85 -5.73 18.63
CA ASP A 124 5.05 -6.44 19.90
C ASP A 124 3.80 -7.23 20.29
N ALA A 125 2.62 -6.60 20.19
CA ALA A 125 1.35 -7.24 20.49
C ALA A 125 0.97 -8.30 19.45
N VAL A 126 1.29 -8.09 18.16
CA VAL A 126 1.12 -9.13 17.13
C VAL A 126 2.00 -10.35 17.46
N TYR A 127 3.26 -10.14 17.88
CA TYR A 127 4.13 -11.25 18.25
C TYR A 127 3.60 -12.03 19.46
N GLU A 128 3.11 -11.33 20.49
CA GLU A 128 2.47 -11.96 21.65
C GLU A 128 1.22 -12.74 21.23
N GLY A 129 0.32 -12.12 20.46
CA GLY A 129 -0.89 -12.76 19.94
C GLY A 129 -0.57 -14.01 19.12
N GLN A 130 0.50 -13.99 18.31
CA GLN A 130 0.95 -15.18 17.58
C GLN A 130 1.38 -16.33 18.50
N GLN A 131 2.07 -16.06 19.61
CA GLN A 131 2.42 -17.11 20.57
C GLN A 131 1.17 -17.63 21.26
N ARG A 132 0.31 -16.73 21.74
CA ARG A 132 -0.93 -17.07 22.43
C ARG A 132 -1.84 -17.97 21.60
N ILE A 133 -2.03 -17.67 20.32
CA ILE A 133 -2.89 -18.47 19.43
C ILE A 133 -2.28 -19.88 19.20
N ILE A 134 -0.96 -19.98 19.07
CA ILE A 134 -0.27 -21.28 18.94
C ILE A 134 -0.34 -22.09 20.24
N GLU A 135 -0.20 -21.47 21.40
CA GLU A 135 -0.35 -22.11 22.71
C GLU A 135 -1.77 -22.68 22.94
N LEU A 136 -2.78 -22.09 22.30
CA LEU A 136 -4.15 -22.60 22.27
C LEU A 136 -4.35 -23.76 21.27
N GLY A 137 -3.31 -24.18 20.56
CA GLY A 137 -3.35 -25.25 19.56
C GLY A 137 -3.94 -24.83 18.22
N ILE A 138 -4.13 -23.52 17.98
CA ILE A 138 -4.66 -22.99 16.72
C ILE A 138 -3.49 -22.73 15.77
N THR A 139 -3.32 -23.61 14.79
CA THR A 139 -2.21 -23.54 13.82
C THR A 139 -2.65 -23.20 12.40
N GLY A 140 -3.96 -23.23 12.12
CA GLY A 140 -4.53 -22.97 10.80
C GLY A 140 -4.57 -21.48 10.42
N PRO A 141 -4.92 -21.14 9.16
CA PRO A 141 -4.97 -19.78 8.64
C PRO A 141 -5.80 -18.79 9.48
N GLU A 142 -6.88 -19.25 10.12
CA GLU A 142 -7.70 -18.46 11.05
C GLU A 142 -6.89 -17.91 12.23
N GLY A 143 -5.88 -18.65 12.67
CA GLY A 143 -4.94 -18.20 13.71
C GLY A 143 -4.20 -16.93 13.32
N HIS A 144 -3.97 -16.69 12.02
CA HIS A 144 -3.34 -15.47 11.53
C HIS A 144 -4.18 -14.23 11.86
N ALA A 145 -5.47 -14.24 11.56
CA ALA A 145 -6.36 -13.11 11.87
C ALA A 145 -6.58 -12.95 13.38
N LEU A 146 -6.77 -14.07 14.09
CA LEU A 146 -6.95 -14.07 15.56
C LEU A 146 -5.73 -13.51 16.31
N SER A 147 -4.52 -13.70 15.78
CA SER A 147 -3.28 -13.20 16.40
C SER A 147 -3.11 -11.68 16.36
N ARG A 148 -3.93 -10.98 15.56
CA ARG A 148 -3.75 -9.54 15.28
C ARG A 148 -5.09 -8.82 15.10
N PRO A 149 -5.91 -8.70 16.17
CA PRO A 149 -7.21 -8.06 16.07
C PRO A 149 -7.13 -6.58 15.60
N PRO A 150 -8.20 -6.02 15.03
CA PRO A 150 -8.26 -4.65 14.50
C PRO A 150 -7.69 -3.56 15.42
N VAL A 151 -7.88 -3.70 16.73
CA VAL A 151 -7.36 -2.77 17.74
C VAL A 151 -5.84 -2.58 17.66
N LEU A 152 -5.08 -3.59 17.22
CA LEU A 152 -3.62 -3.47 17.07
C LEU A 152 -3.22 -2.64 15.85
N GLU A 153 -4.07 -2.62 14.81
CA GLU A 153 -3.92 -1.76 13.65
C GLU A 153 -4.31 -0.31 14.00
N GLY A 154 -5.42 -0.14 14.73
CA GLY A 154 -5.85 1.15 15.28
C GLY A 154 -4.80 1.81 16.16
N GLU A 155 -4.26 1.09 17.16
CA GLU A 155 -3.22 1.62 18.06
C GLU A 155 -2.00 2.14 17.30
N ALA A 156 -1.45 1.32 16.40
CA ALA A 156 -0.25 1.67 15.67
C ALA A 156 -0.50 2.82 14.68
N THR A 157 -1.70 2.88 14.08
CA THR A 157 -2.13 4.00 13.24
C THR A 157 -2.15 5.28 14.05
N ALA A 158 -2.82 5.26 15.19
CA ALA A 158 -2.96 6.40 16.09
C ALA A 158 -1.60 6.90 16.62
N ARG A 159 -0.71 5.96 16.97
CA ARG A 159 0.67 6.27 17.41
C ARG A 159 1.48 6.92 16.29
N ALA A 160 1.46 6.36 15.08
CA ALA A 160 2.16 6.94 13.93
C ALA A 160 1.66 8.36 13.61
N ILE A 161 0.34 8.56 13.63
CA ILE A 161 -0.33 9.85 13.43
C ILE A 161 0.17 10.88 14.46
N ARG A 162 0.17 10.53 15.75
CA ARG A 162 0.61 11.44 16.82
C ARG A 162 2.09 11.82 16.69
N LEU A 163 2.95 10.85 16.35
CA LEU A 163 4.38 11.10 16.15
C LEU A 163 4.64 11.94 14.88
N ALA A 164 3.90 11.72 13.80
CA ALA A 164 3.98 12.55 12.60
C ALA A 164 3.50 13.99 12.86
N SER A 165 2.44 14.16 13.68
CA SER A 165 1.97 15.47 14.14
C SER A 165 3.03 16.18 14.98
N PHE A 166 3.70 15.47 15.88
CA PHE A 166 4.78 16.02 16.70
C PHE A 166 5.95 16.54 15.86
N VAL A 167 6.29 15.84 14.77
CA VAL A 167 7.32 16.26 13.81
C VAL A 167 6.81 17.34 12.84
N ASN A 168 5.49 17.51 12.72
CA ASN A 168 4.83 18.32 11.70
C ASN A 168 5.23 17.90 10.27
N THR A 169 4.96 16.62 9.95
CA THR A 169 5.17 16.05 8.61
C THR A 169 3.92 15.30 8.13
N PRO A 170 3.63 15.22 6.82
CA PRO A 170 2.54 14.41 6.30
C PRO A 170 2.81 12.92 6.53
N LEU A 171 1.73 12.16 6.70
CA LEU A 171 1.78 10.70 6.91
C LEU A 171 0.88 9.98 5.91
N TYR A 172 1.33 8.82 5.45
CA TYR A 172 0.55 7.89 4.62
C TYR A 172 0.42 6.54 5.35
N VAL A 173 -0.81 6.16 5.67
CA VAL A 173 -1.13 4.85 6.24
C VAL A 173 -1.53 3.93 5.08
N VAL A 174 -0.65 2.98 4.76
CA VAL A 174 -0.90 1.98 3.71
C VAL A 174 -1.90 0.93 4.18
N HIS A 175 -2.49 0.21 3.23
CA HIS A 175 -3.35 -0.97 3.44
C HIS A 175 -4.20 -0.90 4.73
N VAL A 176 -5.05 0.12 4.82
CA VAL A 176 -6.04 0.30 5.89
C VAL A 176 -7.12 -0.77 5.74
N MET A 177 -7.16 -1.70 6.68
CA MET A 177 -8.06 -2.87 6.65
C MET A 177 -9.18 -2.80 7.67
N SER A 178 -9.08 -1.93 8.69
CA SER A 178 -10.03 -1.87 9.81
C SER A 178 -10.73 -0.53 10.02
N ILE A 179 -11.84 -0.59 10.76
CA ILE A 179 -12.60 0.58 11.24
C ILE A 179 -11.73 1.34 12.22
N ASP A 180 -11.06 0.64 13.14
CA ASP A 180 -10.18 1.20 14.15
C ASP A 180 -9.09 2.10 13.54
N SER A 181 -8.42 1.66 12.47
CA SER A 181 -7.44 2.48 11.75
C SER A 181 -8.09 3.64 10.99
N MET A 182 -9.22 3.38 10.32
CA MET A 182 -9.96 4.40 9.58
C MET A 182 -10.46 5.54 10.48
N GLU A 183 -10.95 5.23 11.68
CA GLU A 183 -11.45 6.22 12.65
C GLU A 183 -10.32 7.14 13.15
N GLU A 184 -9.13 6.59 13.40
CA GLU A 184 -7.95 7.38 13.78
C GLU A 184 -7.51 8.33 12.66
N ILE A 185 -7.57 7.87 11.40
CA ILE A 185 -7.32 8.73 10.23
C ILE A 185 -8.41 9.81 10.10
N ALA A 186 -9.68 9.47 10.33
CA ALA A 186 -10.79 10.40 10.27
C ALA A 186 -10.63 11.53 11.29
N GLU A 187 -10.32 11.20 12.55
CA GLU A 187 -10.13 12.19 13.60
C GLU A 187 -8.90 13.08 13.34
N ALA A 188 -7.79 12.48 12.90
CA ALA A 188 -6.59 13.24 12.52
C ALA A 188 -6.90 14.27 11.41
N ARG A 189 -7.60 13.85 10.35
CA ARG A 189 -7.97 14.73 9.25
C ARG A 189 -8.96 15.82 9.68
N LYS A 190 -9.93 15.48 10.52
CA LYS A 190 -10.88 16.43 11.12
C LYS A 190 -10.17 17.50 11.96
N SER A 191 -9.06 17.16 12.61
CA SER A 191 -8.21 18.11 13.34
C SER A 191 -7.30 18.96 12.43
N GLY A 192 -7.35 18.75 11.11
CA GLY A 192 -6.53 19.46 10.13
C GLY A 192 -5.16 18.82 9.84
N GLN A 193 -4.88 17.64 10.40
CA GLN A 193 -3.64 16.93 10.13
C GLN A 193 -3.62 16.34 8.71
N ARG A 194 -2.44 16.37 8.08
CA ARG A 194 -2.20 15.87 6.72
C ARG A 194 -1.91 14.38 6.74
N VAL A 195 -2.96 13.59 6.94
CA VAL A 195 -2.90 12.12 6.92
C VAL A 195 -3.62 11.59 5.70
N ILE A 196 -2.95 10.68 4.99
CA ILE A 196 -3.50 9.89 3.90
C ILE A 196 -3.73 8.46 4.39
N GLY A 197 -4.87 7.88 4.06
CA GLY A 197 -5.20 6.48 4.25
C GLY A 197 -5.51 5.80 2.91
N GLU A 198 -4.89 4.64 2.71
CA GLU A 198 -5.05 3.79 1.53
C GLU A 198 -5.65 2.45 1.94
N PRO A 199 -6.95 2.22 1.77
CA PRO A 199 -7.49 0.87 1.76
C PRO A 199 -7.02 0.11 0.52
N VAL A 200 -7.06 -1.22 0.60
CA VAL A 200 -6.79 -2.11 -0.54
C VAL A 200 -8.06 -2.81 -0.97
N VAL A 201 -8.16 -3.16 -2.26
CA VAL A 201 -9.39 -3.75 -2.82
C VAL A 201 -9.85 -5.03 -2.09
N SER A 202 -8.93 -5.84 -1.55
CA SER A 202 -9.29 -6.99 -0.71
C SER A 202 -10.08 -6.58 0.53
N GLY A 203 -9.67 -5.53 1.23
CA GLY A 203 -10.39 -4.97 2.38
C GLY A 203 -11.70 -4.26 2.01
N LEU A 204 -11.89 -3.87 0.75
CA LEU A 204 -13.13 -3.26 0.29
C LEU A 204 -14.20 -4.26 -0.10
N VAL A 205 -13.84 -5.47 -0.50
CA VAL A 205 -14.81 -6.38 -1.13
C VAL A 205 -14.85 -7.77 -0.50
N LEU A 206 -13.86 -8.17 0.30
CA LEU A 206 -13.79 -9.46 0.98
C LEU A 206 -14.04 -9.31 2.48
N ASP A 207 -14.42 -10.43 3.10
CA ASP A 207 -14.41 -10.62 4.55
C ASP A 207 -13.56 -11.84 4.93
N ASP A 208 -13.32 -12.01 6.22
CA ASP A 208 -12.44 -13.04 6.78
C ASP A 208 -13.06 -14.44 6.87
N SER A 209 -14.31 -14.63 6.42
CA SER A 209 -15.03 -15.92 6.50
C SER A 209 -14.26 -17.05 5.83
N TRP A 210 -13.52 -16.75 4.76
CA TRP A 210 -12.72 -17.73 4.02
C TRP A 210 -11.53 -18.27 4.78
N LEU A 211 -11.02 -17.57 5.80
CA LEU A 211 -9.97 -18.08 6.68
C LEU A 211 -10.44 -19.29 7.51
N TRP A 212 -11.76 -19.46 7.66
CA TRP A 212 -12.39 -20.56 8.39
C TRP A 212 -12.79 -21.74 7.48
N HIS A 213 -12.42 -21.70 6.21
CA HIS A 213 -12.74 -22.77 5.27
C HIS A 213 -11.98 -24.07 5.63
N PRO A 214 -12.62 -25.26 5.61
CA PRO A 214 -11.99 -26.51 6.04
C PRO A 214 -10.85 -26.98 5.13
N ASP A 215 -10.87 -26.60 3.85
CA ASP A 215 -9.74 -26.82 2.94
C ASP A 215 -8.65 -25.76 3.15
N PHE A 216 -7.44 -26.22 3.52
CA PHE A 216 -6.30 -25.35 3.82
C PHE A 216 -5.91 -24.47 2.64
N VAL A 217 -5.88 -25.00 1.41
CA VAL A 217 -5.47 -24.23 0.22
C VAL A 217 -6.43 -23.05 -0.01
N THR A 218 -7.72 -23.30 0.17
CA THR A 218 -8.77 -22.28 0.08
C THR A 218 -8.65 -21.23 1.18
N ALA A 219 -8.35 -21.62 2.43
CA ALA A 219 -8.20 -20.66 3.52
C ALA A 219 -6.88 -19.86 3.43
N ALA A 220 -5.76 -20.52 3.16
CA ALA A 220 -4.43 -19.93 3.18
C ALA A 220 -4.20 -18.85 2.10
N LYS A 221 -4.92 -18.91 0.96
CA LYS A 221 -4.80 -17.88 -0.08
C LYS A 221 -5.26 -16.48 0.39
N TYR A 222 -6.09 -16.38 1.44
CA TYR A 222 -6.56 -15.11 2.01
C TYR A 222 -5.63 -14.52 3.08
N VAL A 223 -4.55 -15.22 3.46
CA VAL A 223 -3.61 -14.75 4.49
C VAL A 223 -2.77 -13.57 3.98
N MET A 224 -2.97 -12.40 4.56
CA MET A 224 -2.20 -11.15 4.35
C MET A 224 -2.14 -10.30 5.63
N SER A 225 -1.37 -9.21 5.63
CA SER A 225 -1.11 -8.39 6.83
C SER A 225 -1.17 -6.89 6.54
N PRO A 226 -2.08 -6.11 7.17
CA PRO A 226 -3.11 -6.57 8.10
C PRO A 226 -4.10 -7.54 7.44
N PRO A 227 -4.76 -8.42 8.22
CA PRO A 227 -5.65 -9.42 7.63
C PRO A 227 -6.93 -8.77 7.09
N ILE A 228 -7.55 -9.44 6.12
CA ILE A 228 -8.95 -9.19 5.77
C ILE A 228 -9.78 -9.35 7.05
N ARG A 229 -10.72 -8.44 7.28
CA ARG A 229 -11.49 -8.36 8.54
C ARG A 229 -12.87 -8.96 8.39
N THR A 230 -13.55 -9.12 9.52
CA THR A 230 -14.95 -9.52 9.56
C THR A 230 -15.85 -8.55 8.76
N SER A 231 -17.01 -9.05 8.34
CA SER A 231 -17.99 -8.25 7.60
C SER A 231 -18.36 -6.96 8.35
N GLY A 232 -18.55 -5.86 7.60
CA GLY A 232 -18.86 -4.53 8.13
C GLY A 232 -17.67 -3.58 8.04
N HIS A 233 -16.44 -4.08 8.17
CA HIS A 233 -15.24 -3.31 7.90
C HIS A 233 -15.17 -2.84 6.45
N ASP A 234 -15.49 -3.72 5.50
CA ASP A 234 -15.57 -3.43 4.07
C ASP A 234 -16.49 -2.22 3.78
N LYS A 235 -17.69 -2.22 4.36
CA LYS A 235 -18.68 -1.14 4.19
C LYS A 235 -18.22 0.18 4.80
N ALA A 236 -17.56 0.14 5.95
CA ALA A 236 -17.00 1.32 6.58
C ALA A 236 -15.87 1.93 5.72
N LEU A 237 -14.98 1.10 5.16
CA LEU A 237 -13.92 1.57 4.26
C LEU A 237 -14.47 2.11 2.94
N GLN A 238 -15.49 1.47 2.36
CA GLN A 238 -16.22 1.98 1.18
C GLN A 238 -16.81 3.37 1.46
N ALA A 239 -17.47 3.56 2.61
CA ALA A 239 -18.03 4.86 3.01
C ALA A 239 -16.95 5.92 3.29
N ALA A 240 -15.81 5.52 3.86
CA ALA A 240 -14.70 6.42 4.11
C ALA A 240 -14.04 6.90 2.80
N LEU A 241 -13.99 6.06 1.77
CA LEU A 241 -13.54 6.45 0.42
C LEU A 241 -14.53 7.39 -0.27
N SER A 242 -15.83 7.12 -0.17
CA SER A 242 -16.87 7.96 -0.81
C SER A 242 -16.92 9.36 -0.22
N THR A 243 -16.60 9.50 1.08
CA THR A 243 -16.55 10.79 1.79
C THR A 243 -15.19 11.47 1.77
N GLY A 244 -14.14 10.81 1.25
CA GLY A 244 -12.78 11.36 1.17
C GLY A 244 -11.99 11.32 2.49
N VAL A 245 -12.47 10.58 3.49
CA VAL A 245 -11.72 10.23 4.70
C VAL A 245 -10.52 9.36 4.33
N LEU A 246 -10.71 8.42 3.40
CA LEU A 246 -9.65 7.67 2.72
C LEU A 246 -9.52 8.18 1.27
N GLN A 247 -8.32 8.20 0.71
CA GLN A 247 -8.03 9.03 -0.47
C GLN A 247 -7.98 8.23 -1.77
N LEU A 248 -7.42 7.03 -1.75
CA LEU A 248 -7.19 6.21 -2.94
C LEU A 248 -7.22 4.72 -2.59
N VAL A 249 -7.30 3.88 -3.62
CA VAL A 249 -7.37 2.41 -3.46
C VAL A 249 -6.14 1.74 -4.07
N GLY A 250 -5.40 1.01 -3.23
CA GLY A 250 -4.29 0.14 -3.62
C GLY A 250 -4.70 -1.33 -3.76
N THR A 251 -3.71 -2.21 -3.87
CA THR A 251 -3.93 -3.67 -3.95
C THR A 251 -3.11 -4.48 -2.97
N ASP A 252 -1.95 -3.96 -2.56
CA ASP A 252 -0.93 -4.73 -1.85
C ASP A 252 -0.64 -6.07 -2.55
N HIS A 253 -0.55 -6.02 -3.88
CA HIS A 253 -0.37 -7.21 -4.71
C HIS A 253 0.96 -7.88 -4.39
N CYS A 254 0.88 -9.00 -3.67
CA CYS A 254 2.00 -9.77 -3.17
C CYS A 254 1.60 -11.24 -3.23
N THR A 255 1.72 -11.84 -4.41
CA THR A 255 1.10 -13.13 -4.71
C THR A 255 2.02 -14.30 -4.47
N PHE A 256 1.49 -15.35 -3.85
CA PHE A 256 2.13 -16.66 -3.68
C PHE A 256 1.16 -17.74 -4.13
N ASN A 257 1.64 -18.74 -4.86
CA ASN A 257 0.82 -19.87 -5.30
C ASN A 257 0.48 -20.83 -4.13
N SER A 258 -0.42 -21.78 -4.36
CA SER A 258 -0.86 -22.75 -3.36
C SER A 258 0.30 -23.54 -2.72
N THR A 259 1.32 -23.88 -3.51
CA THR A 259 2.51 -24.60 -3.03
C THR A 259 3.33 -23.74 -2.07
N GLN A 260 3.52 -22.46 -2.38
CA GLN A 260 4.21 -21.51 -1.51
C GLN A 260 3.42 -21.23 -0.23
N LYS A 261 2.09 -21.07 -0.32
CA LYS A 261 1.21 -20.92 0.86
C LYS A 261 1.28 -22.14 1.80
N SER A 262 1.46 -23.34 1.25
CA SER A 262 1.57 -24.60 2.00
C SER A 262 2.84 -24.72 2.85
N LEU A 263 3.80 -23.79 2.75
CA LEU A 263 4.94 -23.71 3.68
C LEU A 263 4.51 -23.52 5.15
N GLY A 264 3.29 -23.04 5.39
CA GLY A 264 2.70 -22.89 6.72
C GLY A 264 1.52 -23.81 7.01
N ILE A 265 1.42 -24.98 6.37
CA ILE A 265 0.30 -25.92 6.58
C ILE A 265 0.09 -26.30 8.05
N ASP A 266 1.17 -26.45 8.81
CA ASP A 266 1.14 -26.79 10.24
C ASP A 266 1.39 -25.58 11.17
N ASP A 267 1.57 -24.38 10.62
CA ASP A 267 1.91 -23.16 11.38
C ASP A 267 1.63 -21.91 10.55
N PHE A 268 0.50 -21.24 10.81
CA PHE A 268 0.08 -20.04 10.07
C PHE A 268 1.13 -18.93 10.01
N ARG A 269 2.04 -18.86 10.99
CA ARG A 269 3.11 -17.84 11.05
C ARG A 269 4.12 -18.01 9.90
N LYS A 270 4.14 -19.18 9.26
CA LYS A 270 5.02 -19.53 8.13
C LYS A 270 4.33 -19.40 6.78
N ILE A 271 3.01 -19.12 6.73
CA ILE A 271 2.31 -18.88 5.46
C ILE A 271 2.81 -17.54 4.89
N PRO A 272 3.39 -17.50 3.66
CA PRO A 272 3.75 -16.24 3.03
C PRO A 272 2.55 -15.29 2.92
N ASN A 273 2.70 -14.08 3.43
CA ASN A 273 1.60 -13.11 3.54
C ASN A 273 1.43 -12.33 2.24
N GLY A 274 0.20 -12.27 1.72
CA GLY A 274 -0.16 -11.47 0.55
C GLY A 274 -1.23 -12.13 -0.33
N VAL A 275 -1.87 -11.31 -1.17
CA VAL A 275 -2.99 -11.68 -2.05
C VAL A 275 -2.82 -11.06 -3.44
N ASN A 276 -3.62 -11.52 -4.42
CA ASN A 276 -3.73 -10.87 -5.73
C ASN A 276 -4.72 -9.69 -5.69
N GLY A 277 -4.74 -8.88 -6.77
CA GLY A 277 -5.62 -7.70 -6.85
C GLY A 277 -5.25 -6.68 -7.93
N ILE A 278 -4.04 -6.76 -8.53
CA ILE A 278 -3.56 -5.75 -9.48
C ILE A 278 -4.37 -5.72 -10.78
N GLU A 279 -4.88 -6.87 -11.22
CA GLU A 279 -5.74 -7.01 -12.40
C GLU A 279 -7.21 -6.70 -12.06
N GLU A 280 -7.64 -7.07 -10.86
CA GLU A 280 -9.04 -7.03 -10.47
C GLU A 280 -9.49 -5.67 -9.93
N ARG A 281 -8.57 -4.85 -9.41
CA ARG A 281 -8.88 -3.60 -8.69
C ARG A 281 -9.86 -2.70 -9.43
N MET A 282 -9.60 -2.40 -10.69
CA MET A 282 -10.40 -1.44 -11.47
C MET A 282 -11.84 -1.91 -11.64
N HIS A 283 -12.01 -3.21 -11.94
CA HIS A 283 -13.29 -3.87 -12.11
C HIS A 283 -14.08 -3.93 -10.80
N LEU A 284 -13.44 -4.38 -9.72
CA LEU A 284 -14.06 -4.55 -8.41
C LEU A 284 -14.48 -3.22 -7.77
N VAL A 285 -13.65 -2.17 -7.90
CA VAL A 285 -14.00 -0.83 -7.37
C VAL A 285 -15.15 -0.24 -8.18
N TRP A 286 -15.18 -0.42 -9.50
CA TRP A 286 -16.30 0.02 -10.33
C TRP A 286 -17.60 -0.66 -9.90
N ASP A 287 -17.62 -1.99 -9.93
CA ASP A 287 -18.81 -2.78 -9.60
C ASP A 287 -19.30 -2.51 -8.17
N THR A 288 -18.40 -2.49 -7.20
CA THR A 288 -18.78 -2.36 -5.79
C THR A 288 -19.28 -0.94 -5.46
N MET A 289 -18.69 0.10 -6.04
CA MET A 289 -18.89 1.48 -5.57
C MET A 289 -19.59 2.38 -6.59
N VAL A 290 -19.36 2.21 -7.89
CA VAL A 290 -20.00 3.02 -8.94
C VAL A 290 -21.38 2.46 -9.25
N GLU A 291 -21.50 1.16 -9.54
CA GLU A 291 -22.81 0.54 -9.87
C GLU A 291 -23.79 0.60 -8.70
N SER A 292 -23.30 0.54 -7.46
CA SER A 292 -24.13 0.70 -6.26
C SER A 292 -24.55 2.15 -5.99
N GLY A 293 -24.01 3.13 -6.73
CA GLY A 293 -24.29 4.56 -6.55
C GLY A 293 -23.60 5.19 -5.34
N GLN A 294 -22.66 4.51 -4.69
CA GLN A 294 -21.92 5.05 -3.54
C GLN A 294 -20.94 6.16 -3.95
N ILE A 295 -20.36 6.06 -5.15
CA ILE A 295 -19.45 7.07 -5.71
C ILE A 295 -19.82 7.38 -7.16
N SER A 296 -19.46 8.59 -7.61
CA SER A 296 -19.59 8.97 -9.02
C SER A 296 -18.48 8.35 -9.89
N VAL A 297 -18.65 8.39 -11.21
CA VAL A 297 -17.58 8.05 -12.16
C VAL A 297 -16.34 8.96 -11.97
N THR A 298 -16.55 10.23 -11.61
CA THR A 298 -15.45 11.16 -11.33
C THR A 298 -14.70 10.76 -10.05
N ASP A 299 -15.40 10.29 -9.02
CA ASP A 299 -14.78 9.75 -7.82
C ASP A 299 -13.99 8.47 -8.10
N TYR A 300 -14.51 7.59 -8.97
CA TYR A 300 -13.78 6.42 -9.43
C TYR A 300 -12.43 6.79 -10.04
N VAL A 301 -12.40 7.75 -10.97
CA VAL A 301 -11.15 8.26 -11.57
C VAL A 301 -10.24 8.85 -10.49
N ARG A 302 -10.79 9.64 -9.56
CA ARG A 302 -10.05 10.26 -8.45
C ARG A 302 -9.33 9.22 -7.59
N ILE A 303 -10.06 8.23 -7.05
CA ILE A 303 -9.51 7.26 -6.08
C ILE A 303 -8.64 6.19 -6.73
N THR A 304 -8.76 5.95 -8.04
CA THR A 304 -8.00 4.92 -8.74
C THR A 304 -6.76 5.44 -9.46
N SER A 305 -6.67 6.74 -9.73
CA SER A 305 -5.55 7.33 -10.48
C SER A 305 -5.15 8.75 -10.04
N THR A 306 -6.05 9.74 -10.15
CA THR A 306 -5.69 11.16 -10.00
C THR A 306 -5.13 11.50 -8.63
N GLU A 307 -5.70 10.96 -7.56
CA GLU A 307 -5.26 11.25 -6.20
C GLU A 307 -3.88 10.66 -5.92
N CYS A 308 -3.62 9.43 -6.38
CA CYS A 308 -2.29 8.81 -6.35
C CYS A 308 -1.26 9.68 -7.11
N ALA A 309 -1.59 10.13 -8.31
CA ALA A 309 -0.71 10.99 -9.10
C ALA A 309 -0.40 12.33 -8.40
N ARG A 310 -1.36 12.92 -7.69
CA ARG A 310 -1.13 14.15 -6.89
C ARG A 310 -0.28 13.90 -5.67
N ILE A 311 -0.57 12.85 -4.91
CA ILE A 311 0.17 12.47 -3.70
C ILE A 311 1.63 12.18 -4.05
N PHE A 312 1.90 11.45 -5.12
CA PHE A 312 3.27 11.13 -5.52
C PHE A 312 3.87 12.11 -6.53
N ASN A 313 3.25 13.27 -6.70
CA ASN A 313 3.78 14.44 -7.42
C ASN A 313 4.06 14.24 -8.92
N ILE A 314 3.22 13.46 -9.59
CA ILE A 314 3.30 13.15 -11.03
C ILE A 314 2.04 13.56 -11.80
N TYR A 315 1.12 14.29 -11.16
CA TYR A 315 -0.01 14.95 -11.83
C TYR A 315 0.44 16.28 -12.48
N PRO A 316 -0.01 16.62 -13.71
CA PRO A 316 -0.98 15.92 -14.56
C PRO A 316 -0.33 14.95 -15.56
N LYS A 317 0.98 14.64 -15.46
CA LYS A 317 1.62 13.70 -16.38
C LYS A 317 0.92 12.34 -16.38
N LYS A 318 0.57 11.84 -15.19
CA LYS A 318 -0.30 10.67 -14.96
C LYS A 318 -1.63 11.09 -14.33
N GLY A 319 -2.64 10.23 -14.47
CA GLY A 319 -3.94 10.39 -13.78
C GLY A 319 -4.80 11.54 -14.31
N ALA A 320 -4.60 11.95 -15.57
CA ALA A 320 -5.37 13.01 -16.23
C ALA A 320 -5.54 12.73 -17.73
N ILE A 321 -6.68 13.13 -18.29
CA ILE A 321 -6.89 13.22 -19.74
C ILE A 321 -6.82 14.71 -20.12
N LEU A 322 -5.61 15.20 -20.35
CA LEU A 322 -5.31 16.57 -20.72
C LEU A 322 -4.25 16.61 -21.82
N ALA A 323 -4.23 17.66 -22.63
CA ALA A 323 -3.16 17.86 -23.60
C ALA A 323 -1.81 17.94 -22.87
N GLY A 324 -0.85 17.10 -23.28
CA GLY A 324 0.48 17.00 -22.67
C GLY A 324 0.62 15.92 -21.58
N SER A 325 -0.47 15.29 -21.13
CA SER A 325 -0.42 14.11 -20.27
C SER A 325 0.04 12.87 -21.05
N ASP A 326 0.58 11.87 -20.35
CA ASP A 326 0.90 10.58 -20.97
C ASP A 326 -0.40 9.90 -21.43
N ALA A 327 -0.36 9.26 -22.60
CA ALA A 327 -1.50 8.54 -23.18
C ALA A 327 -1.70 7.16 -22.52
N ASP A 328 -2.02 7.20 -21.22
CA ASP A 328 -2.38 6.07 -20.37
C ASP A 328 -3.88 6.12 -20.09
N ILE A 329 -4.66 5.42 -20.92
CA ILE A 329 -6.10 5.60 -21.04
C ILE A 329 -6.78 4.22 -21.03
N ILE A 330 -7.91 4.11 -20.36
CA ILE A 330 -8.78 2.93 -20.43
C ILE A 330 -10.08 3.26 -21.15
N ILE A 331 -10.62 2.29 -21.90
CA ILE A 331 -11.99 2.27 -22.37
C ILE A 331 -12.73 1.25 -21.50
N LEU A 332 -13.54 1.76 -20.57
CA LEU A 332 -14.38 0.97 -19.68
C LEU A 332 -15.81 0.98 -20.20
N ASN A 333 -16.39 -0.20 -20.38
CA ASN A 333 -17.79 -0.37 -20.77
C ASN A 333 -18.65 -0.68 -19.54
N PRO A 334 -19.48 0.27 -19.07
CA PRO A 334 -20.28 0.11 -17.86
C PRO A 334 -21.37 -0.97 -17.99
N ASN A 335 -21.78 -1.28 -19.22
CA ASN A 335 -22.83 -2.27 -19.49
C ASN A 335 -22.28 -3.69 -19.69
N SER A 336 -20.97 -3.83 -19.86
CA SER A 336 -20.30 -5.11 -20.03
C SER A 336 -20.05 -5.77 -18.68
N SER A 337 -20.18 -7.10 -18.63
CA SER A 337 -19.95 -7.90 -17.42
C SER A 337 -18.57 -8.56 -17.44
N PHE A 338 -18.02 -8.80 -16.25
CA PHE A 338 -16.82 -9.60 -16.06
C PHE A 338 -17.08 -10.78 -15.12
N GLU A 339 -16.22 -11.79 -15.19
CA GLU A 339 -16.12 -12.88 -14.24
C GLU A 339 -14.65 -13.09 -13.89
N ILE A 340 -14.34 -13.14 -12.59
CA ILE A 340 -12.96 -13.35 -12.13
C ILE A 340 -12.71 -14.82 -11.89
N SER A 341 -11.65 -15.36 -12.49
CA SER A 341 -11.16 -16.71 -12.23
C SER A 341 -9.64 -16.80 -12.38
N ALA A 342 -9.01 -17.61 -11.53
CA ALA A 342 -7.60 -17.99 -11.68
C ALA A 342 -7.31 -18.68 -13.03
N LYS A 343 -8.34 -19.24 -13.71
CA LYS A 343 -8.16 -19.87 -15.02
C LYS A 343 -7.95 -18.88 -16.16
N SER A 344 -8.40 -17.64 -15.99
CA SER A 344 -8.41 -16.62 -17.05
C SER A 344 -7.68 -15.33 -16.67
N HIS A 345 -7.22 -15.20 -15.43
CA HIS A 345 -6.37 -14.08 -15.03
C HIS A 345 -4.97 -14.20 -15.65
N HIS A 346 -4.19 -13.13 -15.55
CA HIS A 346 -2.86 -13.01 -16.16
C HIS A 346 -1.73 -13.07 -15.12
N SER A 347 -2.08 -13.21 -13.84
CA SER A 347 -1.13 -13.57 -12.77
C SER A 347 -0.60 -14.99 -12.98
N ARG A 348 0.61 -15.25 -12.49
CA ARG A 348 1.22 -16.59 -12.43
C ARG A 348 0.72 -17.41 -11.24
N SER A 349 -0.08 -16.83 -10.37
CA SER A 349 -0.72 -17.55 -9.26
C SER A 349 -1.68 -18.62 -9.80
N ASP A 350 -1.81 -19.75 -9.10
CA ASP A 350 -2.79 -20.80 -9.40
C ASP A 350 -4.12 -20.59 -8.64
N THR A 351 -4.22 -19.49 -7.89
CA THR A 351 -5.39 -19.12 -7.11
C THR A 351 -5.75 -17.65 -7.28
N ASN A 352 -7.02 -17.32 -7.08
CA ASN A 352 -7.54 -15.96 -7.02
C ASN A 352 -8.40 -15.79 -5.75
N VAL A 353 -8.17 -14.73 -4.97
CA VAL A 353 -9.00 -14.45 -3.77
C VAL A 353 -10.40 -13.95 -4.11
N TYR A 354 -10.62 -13.51 -5.36
CA TYR A 354 -11.91 -13.04 -5.89
C TYR A 354 -12.59 -14.08 -6.80
N GLU A 355 -12.20 -15.35 -6.72
CA GLU A 355 -12.70 -16.44 -7.57
C GLU A 355 -14.24 -16.46 -7.66
N GLY A 356 -14.77 -16.54 -8.88
CA GLY A 356 -16.20 -16.64 -9.16
C GLY A 356 -16.98 -15.34 -9.02
N ARG A 357 -16.34 -14.22 -8.63
CA ARG A 357 -17.01 -12.93 -8.58
C ARG A 357 -17.38 -12.45 -9.97
N ARG A 358 -18.62 -11.97 -10.09
CA ARG A 358 -19.20 -11.41 -11.30
C ARG A 358 -19.70 -10.02 -11.02
N GLY A 359 -19.55 -9.14 -11.99
CA GLY A 359 -19.93 -7.73 -11.85
C GLY A 359 -20.05 -7.03 -13.19
N LYS A 360 -20.28 -5.72 -13.15
CA LYS A 360 -20.36 -4.82 -14.32
C LYS A 360 -19.19 -3.84 -14.36
N GLY A 361 -18.98 -3.23 -15.53
CA GLY A 361 -17.89 -2.28 -15.74
C GLY A 361 -16.60 -2.96 -16.14
N LYS A 362 -16.60 -3.56 -17.33
CA LYS A 362 -15.42 -4.23 -17.90
C LYS A 362 -14.48 -3.22 -18.54
N VAL A 363 -13.18 -3.31 -18.26
CA VAL A 363 -12.15 -2.65 -19.05
C VAL A 363 -11.98 -3.43 -20.35
N GLU A 364 -12.40 -2.84 -21.47
CA GLU A 364 -12.36 -3.47 -22.79
C GLU A 364 -11.10 -3.11 -23.56
N VAL A 365 -10.53 -1.94 -23.30
CA VAL A 365 -9.27 -1.49 -23.92
C VAL A 365 -8.39 -0.81 -22.89
N THR A 366 -7.11 -1.15 -22.88
CA THR A 366 -6.06 -0.42 -22.15
C THR A 366 -5.04 0.12 -23.15
N ILE A 367 -4.78 1.42 -23.06
CA ILE A 367 -3.75 2.14 -23.79
C ILE A 367 -2.68 2.54 -22.78
N ALA A 368 -1.42 2.15 -23.00
CA ALA A 368 -0.30 2.49 -22.15
C ALA A 368 0.85 3.07 -22.99
N GLY A 369 1.30 4.27 -22.66
CA GLY A 369 2.29 5.02 -23.43
C GLY A 369 1.86 5.25 -24.88
N GLY A 370 0.55 5.43 -25.13
CA GLY A 370 -0.01 5.64 -26.47
C GLY A 370 -0.14 4.39 -27.33
N ARG A 371 0.06 3.18 -26.77
CA ARG A 371 -0.10 1.90 -27.48
C ARG A 371 -1.27 1.13 -26.90
N ILE A 372 -2.11 0.54 -27.75
CA ILE A 372 -3.12 -0.42 -27.31
C ILE A 372 -2.40 -1.68 -26.84
N VAL A 373 -2.51 -2.00 -25.55
CA VAL A 373 -1.84 -3.14 -24.91
C VAL A 373 -2.82 -4.20 -24.43
N TRP A 374 -4.10 -3.87 -24.34
CA TRP A 374 -5.18 -4.81 -24.05
C TRP A 374 -6.38 -4.44 -24.94
N GLN A 375 -6.90 -5.39 -25.70
CA GLN A 375 -8.12 -5.25 -26.49
C GLN A 375 -8.63 -6.62 -26.91
N ASN A 376 -9.96 -6.81 -27.00
CA ASN A 376 -10.58 -8.07 -27.44
C ASN A 376 -10.13 -9.31 -26.62
N ASP A 377 -9.90 -9.11 -25.32
CA ASP A 377 -9.35 -10.13 -24.42
C ASP A 377 -7.95 -10.65 -24.82
N GLU A 378 -7.20 -9.88 -25.62
CA GLU A 378 -5.82 -10.17 -26.03
C GLU A 378 -4.85 -9.13 -25.44
N LEU A 379 -3.81 -9.64 -24.78
CA LEU A 379 -2.73 -8.85 -24.20
C LEU A 379 -1.56 -8.70 -25.19
N ASN A 380 -1.25 -7.45 -25.55
CA ASN A 380 -0.23 -7.07 -26.53
C ASN A 380 0.87 -6.22 -25.86
N VAL A 381 1.69 -6.87 -25.03
CA VAL A 381 2.75 -6.21 -24.24
C VAL A 381 4.16 -6.58 -24.69
N ILE A 382 5.09 -5.63 -24.60
CA ILE A 382 6.50 -5.83 -24.97
C ILE A 382 7.36 -5.73 -23.70
N PRO A 383 8.12 -6.78 -23.32
CA PRO A 383 9.08 -6.70 -22.23
C PRO A 383 10.08 -5.56 -22.41
N GLY A 384 10.34 -4.79 -21.36
CA GLY A 384 11.25 -3.64 -21.36
C GLY A 384 10.64 -2.36 -21.96
N SER A 385 9.34 -2.34 -22.29
CA SER A 385 8.69 -1.14 -22.82
C SER A 385 8.14 -0.19 -21.75
N GLY A 386 8.10 -0.62 -20.49
CA GLY A 386 7.76 0.24 -19.34
C GLY A 386 8.89 1.21 -19.00
N LYS A 387 8.55 2.38 -18.49
CA LYS A 387 9.51 3.41 -18.08
C LYS A 387 9.48 3.63 -16.58
N TYR A 388 10.66 3.85 -16.01
CA TYR A 388 10.76 4.37 -14.65
C TYR A 388 10.30 5.83 -14.62
N ILE A 389 9.40 6.14 -13.70
CA ILE A 389 8.85 7.47 -13.48
C ILE A 389 9.42 7.99 -12.16
N GLU A 390 10.28 9.00 -12.26
CA GLU A 390 10.77 9.74 -11.10
C GLU A 390 9.62 10.50 -10.43
N LEU A 391 9.59 10.44 -9.10
CA LEU A 391 8.59 11.05 -8.22
C LEU A 391 9.25 12.23 -7.48
N PRO A 392 9.06 13.49 -7.92
CA PRO A 392 9.74 14.64 -7.32
C PRO A 392 9.30 14.91 -5.88
N PRO A 393 10.21 15.36 -4.99
CA PRO A 393 9.86 15.70 -3.60
C PRO A 393 8.98 16.96 -3.51
N PHE A 394 8.56 17.30 -2.28
CA PHE A 394 7.78 18.48 -1.93
C PHE A 394 6.44 18.55 -2.69
N ASN A 395 5.66 17.47 -2.63
CA ASN A 395 4.29 17.45 -3.12
C ASN A 395 3.40 18.49 -2.40
N TYR A 396 2.14 18.59 -2.82
CA TYR A 396 1.19 19.57 -2.26
C TYR A 396 0.96 19.44 -0.74
N LEU A 397 1.18 18.25 -0.15
CA LEU A 397 1.06 18.00 1.28
C LEU A 397 2.15 18.70 2.10
N PHE A 398 3.22 19.21 1.49
CA PHE A 398 4.27 19.97 2.18
C PHE A 398 4.00 21.49 2.22
N ASN A 399 3.02 22.00 1.47
CA ASN A 399 2.76 23.44 1.37
C ASN A 399 2.42 24.07 2.72
N GLY A 400 3.22 25.02 3.20
CA GLY A 400 2.95 25.76 4.45
C GLY A 400 3.33 25.03 5.74
N ILE A 401 4.02 23.89 5.67
CA ILE A 401 4.58 23.22 6.86
C ILE A 401 5.61 24.10 7.55
N ASP A 402 6.47 24.77 6.77
CA ASP A 402 7.45 25.75 7.21
C ASP A 402 6.83 26.90 8.02
N LYS A 403 5.67 27.40 7.57
CA LYS A 403 4.93 28.45 8.29
C LYS A 403 4.37 27.93 9.62
N ALA A 404 3.85 26.71 9.63
CA ALA A 404 3.36 26.08 10.87
C ALA A 404 4.50 25.87 11.87
N ASP A 405 5.69 25.45 11.41
CA ASP A 405 6.89 25.34 12.27
C ASP A 405 7.32 26.69 12.83
N ALA A 406 7.37 27.72 11.99
CA ALA A 406 7.74 29.07 12.42
C ALA A 406 6.78 29.61 13.50
N ASN A 407 5.47 29.38 13.32
CA ASN A 407 4.46 29.76 14.31
C ASN A 407 4.62 29.00 15.63
N TYR A 408 4.88 27.68 15.57
CA TYR A 408 5.14 26.88 16.76
C TYR A 408 6.37 27.37 17.51
N LEU A 409 7.49 27.58 16.82
CA LEU A 409 8.72 28.09 17.42
C LEU A 409 8.53 29.48 18.05
N ALA A 410 7.79 30.37 17.39
CA ALA A 410 7.46 31.69 17.93
C ALA A 410 6.53 31.64 19.16
N SER A 411 5.76 30.57 19.33
CA SER A 411 4.89 30.35 20.50
C SER A 411 5.64 29.87 21.74
N LEU A 412 6.88 29.39 21.60
CA LEU A 412 7.68 28.87 22.70
C LEU A 412 8.06 29.99 23.67
N ARG A 413 7.78 29.79 24.96
CA ARG A 413 8.23 30.71 26.01
C ARG A 413 9.73 30.58 26.21
N ALA A 414 10.38 31.68 26.60
CA ALA A 414 11.79 31.69 26.93
C ALA A 414 12.10 30.65 28.04
N PRO A 415 13.25 29.95 27.98
CA PRO A 415 13.66 29.04 29.03
C PRO A 415 13.70 29.73 30.40
N VAL A 416 13.08 29.11 31.41
CA VAL A 416 13.09 29.63 32.78
C VAL A 416 14.51 29.48 33.37
N LYS A 417 15.12 30.60 33.78
CA LYS A 417 16.35 30.59 34.57
C LYS A 417 16.03 30.11 35.99
N ARG A 418 16.57 28.96 36.39
CA ARG A 418 16.43 28.41 37.75
C ARG A 418 17.69 28.73 38.55
N TYR A 419 17.55 29.27 39.76
CA TYR A 419 18.65 29.48 40.70
C TYR A 419 18.69 28.31 41.69
N THR A 420 19.88 27.75 41.94
CA THR A 420 20.11 26.82 43.04
C THR A 420 20.63 27.60 44.23
N THR A 421 19.94 27.55 45.37
CA THR A 421 20.48 28.03 46.64
C THR A 421 21.66 27.15 47.03
N SER A 422 22.87 27.68 46.92
CA SER A 422 24.05 27.07 47.53
C SER A 422 23.91 27.14 49.05
N ASN A 423 23.88 25.97 49.71
CA ASN A 423 24.03 25.85 51.17
C ASN A 423 25.48 26.07 51.58
#